data_AF-A0A1C4TF34-F1
#
_entry.id   AF-A0A1C4TF34-F1
#
_cell.length_a   1.000
_cell.length_b   1.000
_cell.length_c   1.000
_cell.angle_alpha   90.00
_cell.angle_beta   90.00
_cell.angle_gamma   90.00
#
_symmetry.space_group_name_H-M   'P 1'
#
loop_
_entity.id
_entity.type
_entity.pdbx_description
1 polymer ?
#
loop_
_entity_poly.entity_id
_entity_poly.type
_entity_poly.pdbx_seq_one_letter_code
_entity_poly.pdbx_strand_id
1 'polypeptide(L)'
;MTRTAWQEVPRSQLDRFATIALSEAPELAQTILHAIRRDYPYLHLVEDESGEPLALVGIRRAIEGFVDNLTSGAHPRVPPEMFQEFGRGEGLEGRSLDSLQAIYRFGVRLTWRRLAEIGQQVDIPAPAMYELAESGFEYLDGLVEQSVRGYAEAAARRASERLRLQRQLIEMLLMEHRVESTRTLAERAARIGWELPETIAVGVLIRPPGRRWPRPSARASCWRWRASSRASSSRTRTRRAARRPCDGPRRAGPGRSARRSRWPPPRPRCAGRRRRSS
;
A
#
# COMPACT_ATOMS: atom_id res chain seq x y z
N MET A 1 15.62 -21.79 -27.99
CA MET A 1 14.47 -21.15 -27.34
C MET A 1 13.24 -21.63 -28.09
N THR A 2 12.33 -22.31 -27.41
CA THR A 2 11.06 -22.77 -27.99
C THR A 2 10.25 -21.55 -28.39
N ARG A 3 9.70 -21.56 -29.62
CA ARG A 3 8.76 -20.54 -30.08
C ARG A 3 7.51 -20.62 -29.19
N THR A 4 7.02 -19.48 -28.71
CA THR A 4 5.79 -19.46 -27.90
C THR A 4 4.58 -19.69 -28.81
N ALA A 5 3.52 -20.30 -28.31
CA ALA A 5 2.31 -20.53 -29.09
C ALA A 5 1.74 -19.23 -29.69
N TRP A 6 1.89 -18.10 -28.98
CA TRP A 6 1.54 -16.77 -29.47
C TRP A 6 2.33 -16.36 -30.73
N GLN A 7 3.63 -16.70 -30.80
CA GLN A 7 4.47 -16.44 -31.97
C GLN A 7 4.15 -17.37 -33.15
N GLU A 8 3.41 -18.45 -32.90
CA GLU A 8 2.95 -19.37 -33.94
C GLU A 8 1.67 -18.93 -34.63
N VAL A 9 0.94 -17.99 -34.04
CA VAL A 9 -0.27 -17.42 -34.62
C VAL A 9 0.08 -16.60 -35.88
N PRO A 10 -0.61 -16.82 -37.01
CA PRO A 10 -0.52 -15.98 -38.20
C PRO A 10 -0.66 -14.49 -37.89
N ARG A 11 0.22 -13.65 -38.43
CA ARG A 11 0.18 -12.19 -38.22
C ARG A 11 -1.16 -11.56 -38.58
N SER A 12 -1.81 -12.04 -39.64
CA SER A 12 -3.14 -11.56 -40.04
C SER A 12 -4.21 -11.80 -38.97
N GLN A 13 -4.12 -12.89 -38.20
CA GLN A 13 -5.02 -13.14 -37.07
C GLN A 13 -4.68 -12.22 -35.88
N LEU A 14 -3.39 -12.03 -35.59
CA LEU A 14 -2.95 -11.10 -34.52
C LEU A 14 -3.36 -9.66 -34.82
N ASP A 15 -3.19 -9.19 -36.05
CA ASP A 15 -3.56 -7.85 -36.49
C ASP A 15 -5.08 -7.64 -36.41
N ARG A 16 -5.87 -8.66 -36.80
CA ARG A 16 -7.33 -8.63 -36.68
C ARG A 16 -7.78 -8.63 -35.22
N PHE A 17 -7.16 -9.45 -34.37
CA PHE A 17 -7.41 -9.45 -32.92
C PHE A 17 -7.11 -8.07 -32.31
N ALA A 18 -5.94 -7.50 -32.61
CA ALA A 18 -5.53 -6.20 -32.09
C ALA A 18 -6.45 -5.07 -32.59
N THR A 19 -6.83 -5.08 -33.86
CA THR A 19 -7.75 -4.09 -34.44
C THR A 19 -9.09 -4.09 -33.71
N ILE A 20 -9.68 -5.27 -33.50
CA ILE A 20 -10.96 -5.38 -32.77
C ILE A 20 -10.77 -4.92 -31.32
N ALA A 21 -9.78 -5.44 -30.61
CA ALA A 21 -9.54 -5.12 -29.21
C ALA A 21 -9.28 -3.62 -28.97
N LEU A 22 -8.51 -2.96 -29.83
CA LEU A 22 -8.25 -1.53 -29.75
C LEU A 22 -9.50 -0.70 -30.07
N SER A 23 -10.30 -1.10 -31.07
CA SER A 23 -11.54 -0.40 -31.41
C SER A 23 -12.58 -0.45 -30.29
N GLU A 24 -12.61 -1.54 -29.52
CA GLU A 24 -13.56 -1.74 -28.42
C GLU A 24 -13.05 -1.26 -27.06
N ALA A 25 -11.75 -0.95 -26.93
CA ALA A 25 -11.14 -0.53 -25.68
C ALA A 25 -11.88 0.64 -25.00
N PRO A 26 -12.35 1.70 -25.70
CA PRO A 26 -13.10 2.77 -25.07
C PRO A 26 -14.42 2.31 -24.45
N GLU A 27 -15.21 1.51 -25.16
CA GLU A 27 -16.51 1.00 -24.68
C GLU A 27 -16.32 0.00 -23.54
N LEU A 28 -15.32 -0.86 -23.65
CA LEU A 28 -14.95 -1.80 -22.59
C LEU A 28 -14.51 -1.06 -21.32
N ALA A 29 -13.72 0.02 -21.44
CA ALA A 29 -13.32 0.83 -20.31
C ALA A 29 -14.52 1.48 -19.60
N GLN A 30 -15.49 2.01 -20.36
CA GLN A 30 -16.73 2.55 -19.81
C GLN A 30 -17.54 1.47 -19.09
N THR A 31 -17.67 0.29 -19.70
CA THR A 31 -18.37 -0.86 -19.12
C THR A 31 -17.74 -1.28 -17.79
N ILE A 32 -16.42 -1.38 -17.75
CA ILE A 32 -15.67 -1.73 -16.54
C ILE A 32 -15.86 -0.66 -15.47
N LEU A 33 -15.73 0.62 -15.81
CA LEU A 33 -15.93 1.71 -14.85
C LEU A 33 -17.34 1.72 -14.28
N HIS A 34 -18.35 1.52 -15.11
CA HIS A 34 -19.74 1.43 -14.67
C HIS A 34 -19.93 0.26 -13.69
N ALA A 35 -19.36 -0.90 -14.02
CA ALA A 35 -19.40 -2.06 -13.13
C ALA A 35 -18.66 -1.82 -11.81
N ILE A 36 -17.51 -1.12 -11.83
CA ILE A 36 -16.78 -0.71 -10.62
C ILE A 36 -17.64 0.23 -9.77
N ARG A 37 -18.26 1.27 -10.36
CA ARG A 37 -19.11 2.21 -9.62
C ARG A 37 -20.28 1.51 -8.92
N ARG A 38 -20.86 0.51 -9.58
CA ARG A 38 -21.96 -0.29 -9.01
C ARG A 38 -21.50 -1.15 -7.84
N ASP A 39 -20.37 -1.83 -7.98
CA ASP A 39 -19.89 -2.80 -6.98
C ASP A 39 -19.08 -2.13 -5.84
N TYR A 40 -18.58 -0.90 -6.08
CA TYR A 40 -17.76 -0.10 -5.17
C TYR A 40 -18.30 1.35 -5.06
N PRO A 41 -19.53 1.55 -4.55
CA PRO A 41 -20.19 2.88 -4.55
C PRO A 41 -19.52 3.90 -3.62
N TYR A 42 -18.69 3.44 -2.69
CA TYR A 42 -17.93 4.28 -1.76
C TYR A 42 -16.65 4.87 -2.37
N LEU A 43 -16.32 4.51 -3.61
CA LEU A 43 -15.09 4.95 -4.26
C LEU A 43 -15.24 6.39 -4.80
N HIS A 44 -14.43 7.30 -4.27
CA HIS A 44 -14.32 8.64 -4.82
C HIS A 44 -13.40 8.61 -6.04
N LEU A 45 -13.98 8.86 -7.21
CA LEU A 45 -13.23 8.95 -8.45
C LEU A 45 -12.74 10.38 -8.62
N VAL A 46 -11.43 10.53 -8.74
CA VAL A 46 -10.81 11.81 -9.11
C VAL A 46 -11.05 12.04 -10.60
N GLU A 47 -11.48 13.25 -10.94
CA GLU A 47 -11.67 13.71 -12.31
C GLU A 47 -10.41 14.45 -12.79
N ASP A 48 -10.14 14.38 -14.09
CA ASP A 48 -9.10 15.17 -14.75
C ASP A 48 -9.58 16.60 -15.05
N GLU A 49 -8.73 17.41 -15.69
CA GLU A 49 -9.07 18.79 -16.06
C GLU A 49 -10.28 18.89 -17.02
N SER A 50 -10.60 17.80 -17.72
CA SER A 50 -11.71 17.69 -18.66
C SER A 50 -13.01 17.24 -17.99
N GLY A 51 -12.97 16.87 -16.71
CA GLY A 51 -14.09 16.25 -15.99
C GLY A 51 -14.22 14.74 -16.24
N GLU A 52 -13.29 14.11 -16.95
CA GLU A 52 -13.30 12.65 -17.10
C GLU A 52 -12.71 11.98 -15.85
N PRO A 53 -13.31 10.89 -15.35
CA PRO A 53 -12.72 10.12 -14.26
C PRO A 53 -11.34 9.60 -14.67
N LEU A 54 -10.30 9.90 -13.90
CA LEU A 54 -8.94 9.39 -14.14
C LEU A 54 -8.92 7.86 -14.24
N ALA A 55 -9.79 7.18 -13.49
CA ALA A 55 -9.96 5.73 -13.59
C ALA A 55 -10.43 5.28 -14.99
N LEU A 56 -11.29 6.03 -15.67
CA LEU A 56 -11.72 5.73 -17.04
C LEU A 56 -10.51 5.73 -17.99
N VAL A 57 -9.74 6.82 -17.92
CA VAL A 57 -8.53 7.03 -18.72
C VAL A 57 -7.51 5.92 -18.42
N GLY A 58 -7.33 5.59 -17.15
CA GLY A 58 -6.42 4.53 -16.70
C GLY A 58 -6.82 3.14 -17.19
N ILE A 59 -8.10 2.78 -17.10
CA ILE A 59 -8.60 1.50 -17.61
C ILE A 59 -8.41 1.41 -19.12
N ARG A 60 -8.77 2.47 -19.86
CA ARG A 60 -8.60 2.51 -21.32
C ARG A 60 -7.14 2.33 -21.71
N ARG A 61 -6.24 3.15 -21.13
CA ARG A 61 -4.80 3.07 -21.40
C ARG A 61 -4.18 1.73 -21.02
N ALA A 62 -4.68 1.08 -19.96
CA ALA A 62 -4.22 -0.27 -19.60
C ALA A 62 -4.56 -1.29 -20.67
N ILE A 63 -5.77 -1.23 -21.23
CA ILE A 63 -6.23 -2.14 -22.28
C ILE A 63 -5.44 -1.88 -23.57
N GLU A 64 -5.38 -0.63 -24.02
CA GLU A 64 -4.64 -0.21 -25.22
C GLU A 64 -3.16 -0.61 -25.11
N GLY A 65 -2.51 -0.22 -24.01
CA GLY A 65 -1.11 -0.54 -23.78
C GLY A 65 -0.83 -2.03 -23.67
N PHE A 66 -1.75 -2.83 -23.13
CA PHE A 66 -1.60 -4.28 -23.15
C PHE A 66 -1.64 -4.81 -24.58
N VAL A 67 -2.63 -4.41 -25.39
CA VAL A 67 -2.81 -4.88 -26.77
C VAL A 67 -1.64 -4.45 -27.67
N ASP A 68 -1.16 -3.21 -27.54
CA ASP A 68 -0.01 -2.71 -28.30
C ASP A 68 1.30 -3.44 -27.98
N ASN A 69 1.47 -3.87 -26.72
CA ASN A 69 2.64 -4.67 -26.33
C ASN A 69 2.61 -6.07 -26.96
N LEU A 70 1.42 -6.66 -27.14
CA LEU A 70 1.26 -7.98 -27.79
C LEU A 70 1.66 -7.97 -29.27
N THR A 71 1.33 -6.90 -29.99
CA THR A 71 1.65 -6.75 -31.42
C THR A 71 3.13 -6.43 -31.63
N SER A 72 3.74 -5.71 -30.69
CA SER A 72 5.16 -5.35 -30.72
C SER A 72 6.09 -6.50 -30.34
N GLY A 73 5.57 -7.58 -29.74
CA GLY A 73 6.37 -8.70 -29.22
C GLY A 73 7.31 -8.30 -28.06
N ALA A 74 7.07 -7.13 -27.47
CA ALA A 74 7.82 -6.62 -26.34
C ALA A 74 7.21 -7.14 -25.03
N HIS A 75 8.03 -7.19 -23.97
CA HIS A 75 7.48 -7.46 -22.65
C HIS A 75 6.51 -6.34 -22.26
N PRO A 76 5.31 -6.66 -21.76
CA PRO A 76 4.33 -5.66 -21.38
C PRO A 76 4.92 -4.61 -20.44
N ARG A 77 4.95 -3.34 -20.86
CA ARG A 77 5.42 -2.22 -20.03
C ARG A 77 4.26 -1.30 -19.68
N VAL A 78 4.21 -0.97 -18.41
CA VAL A 78 3.18 -0.12 -17.82
C VAL A 78 3.61 1.34 -17.89
N PRO A 79 2.75 2.28 -18.34
CA PRO A 79 2.97 3.72 -18.17
C PRO A 79 3.03 4.07 -16.68
N PRO A 80 4.21 4.43 -16.13
CA PRO A 80 4.42 4.37 -14.68
C PRO A 80 3.72 5.50 -13.91
N GLU A 81 3.56 6.69 -14.50
CA GLU A 81 3.10 7.87 -13.74
C GLU A 81 1.64 7.74 -13.26
N MET A 82 0.74 7.32 -14.15
CA MET A 82 -0.70 7.25 -13.88
C MET A 82 -1.04 6.19 -12.81
N PHE A 83 -0.39 5.02 -12.85
CA PHE A 83 -0.63 3.98 -11.84
C PHE A 83 -0.03 4.33 -10.48
N GLN A 84 1.08 5.09 -10.46
CA GLN A 84 1.57 5.69 -9.23
C GLN A 84 0.59 6.71 -8.66
N GLU A 85 -0.10 7.50 -9.49
CA GLU A 85 -1.12 8.46 -9.03
C GLU A 85 -2.31 7.77 -8.36
N PHE A 86 -2.81 6.66 -8.89
CA PHE A 86 -3.85 5.87 -8.20
C PHE A 86 -3.39 5.41 -6.82
N GLY A 87 -2.16 4.90 -6.72
CA GLY A 87 -1.56 4.52 -5.43
C GLY A 87 -1.40 5.70 -4.46
N ARG A 88 -0.94 6.86 -4.97
CA ARG A 88 -0.84 8.08 -4.17
C ARG A 88 -2.21 8.53 -3.68
N GLY A 89 -3.24 8.45 -4.51
CA GLY A 89 -4.63 8.80 -4.20
C GLY A 89 -5.17 7.98 -3.02
N GLU A 90 -5.02 6.65 -3.07
CA GLU A 90 -5.41 5.78 -1.94
C GLU A 90 -4.68 6.14 -0.65
N GLY A 91 -3.37 6.35 -0.74
CA GLY A 91 -2.59 6.83 0.39
C GLY A 91 -3.11 8.18 0.88
N LEU A 92 -3.47 9.07 -0.05
CA LEU A 92 -3.95 10.42 0.23
C LEU A 92 -5.24 10.44 1.06
N GLU A 93 -6.16 9.56 0.72
CA GLU A 93 -7.46 9.43 1.36
C GLU A 93 -7.45 8.47 2.56
N GLY A 94 -6.28 7.94 2.93
CA GLY A 94 -6.11 7.04 4.07
C GLY A 94 -6.73 5.65 3.85
N ARG A 95 -6.98 5.27 2.60
CA ARG A 95 -7.56 3.98 2.23
C ARG A 95 -6.49 2.90 2.12
N SER A 96 -6.95 1.65 2.16
CA SER A 96 -6.08 0.47 2.01
C SER A 96 -5.81 0.18 0.55
N LEU A 97 -4.57 -0.19 0.24
CA LEU A 97 -4.19 -0.67 -1.09
C LEU A 97 -4.95 -1.94 -1.49
N ASP A 98 -5.43 -2.72 -0.52
CA ASP A 98 -6.21 -3.94 -0.75
C ASP A 98 -7.50 -3.66 -1.55
N SER A 99 -8.16 -2.53 -1.29
CA SER A 99 -9.34 -2.08 -2.04
C SER A 99 -9.01 -1.84 -3.51
N LEU A 100 -7.91 -1.13 -3.78
CA LEU A 100 -7.44 -0.86 -5.14
C LEU A 100 -7.09 -2.16 -5.87
N GLN A 101 -6.41 -3.10 -5.21
CA GLN A 101 -6.09 -4.39 -5.79
C GLN A 101 -7.34 -5.24 -6.07
N ALA A 102 -8.38 -5.16 -5.23
CA ALA A 102 -9.64 -5.85 -5.48
C ALA A 102 -10.32 -5.34 -6.77
N ILE A 103 -10.29 -4.02 -6.98
CA ILE A 103 -10.81 -3.36 -8.19
C ILE A 103 -10.01 -3.77 -9.43
N TYR A 104 -8.69 -3.87 -9.32
CA TYR A 104 -7.84 -4.34 -10.42
C TYR A 104 -8.18 -5.78 -10.83
N ARG A 105 -8.30 -6.69 -9.86
CA ARG A 105 -8.73 -8.08 -10.13
C ARG A 105 -10.13 -8.14 -10.74
N PHE A 106 -11.02 -7.21 -10.36
CA PHE A 106 -12.35 -7.10 -10.95
C PHE A 106 -12.29 -6.65 -12.42
N GLY A 107 -11.57 -5.57 -12.72
CA GLY A 107 -11.39 -5.05 -14.08
C GLY A 107 -10.74 -6.09 -15.01
N VAL A 108 -9.66 -6.75 -14.55
CA VAL A 108 -8.97 -7.78 -15.34
C VAL A 108 -9.88 -8.94 -15.72
N ARG A 109 -10.79 -9.38 -14.84
CA ARG A 109 -11.75 -10.45 -15.19
C ARG A 109 -12.69 -10.05 -16.32
N LEU A 110 -13.13 -8.79 -16.32
CA LEU A 110 -14.01 -8.26 -17.37
C LEU A 110 -13.25 -8.09 -18.69
N THR A 111 -12.04 -7.52 -18.64
CA THR A 111 -11.16 -7.41 -19.81
C THR A 111 -10.83 -8.78 -20.39
N TRP A 112 -10.44 -9.74 -19.55
CA TRP A 112 -10.12 -11.10 -19.97
C TRP A 112 -11.29 -11.78 -20.67
N ARG A 113 -12.50 -11.66 -20.11
CA ARG A 113 -13.71 -12.22 -20.75
C ARG A 113 -13.88 -11.68 -22.17
N ARG A 114 -13.72 -10.37 -22.36
CA ARG A 114 -13.87 -9.76 -23.68
C ARG A 114 -12.76 -10.16 -24.64
N LEU A 115 -11.49 -10.14 -24.20
CA LEU A 115 -10.37 -10.58 -25.02
C LEU A 115 -10.50 -12.06 -25.41
N ALA A 116 -11.02 -12.92 -24.52
CA ALA A 116 -11.28 -14.31 -24.83
C ALA A 116 -12.40 -14.49 -25.88
N GLU A 117 -13.43 -13.65 -25.86
CA GLU A 117 -14.47 -13.63 -26.91
C GLU A 117 -13.89 -13.20 -28.26
N ILE A 118 -13.06 -12.14 -28.29
CA ILE A 118 -12.39 -11.68 -29.52
C ILE A 118 -11.44 -12.76 -30.05
N GLY A 119 -10.65 -13.39 -29.17
CA GLY A 119 -9.76 -14.48 -29.54
C GLY A 119 -10.49 -15.65 -30.20
N GLN A 120 -11.69 -15.99 -29.69
CA GLN A 120 -12.55 -17.00 -30.32
C GLN A 120 -13.08 -16.54 -31.69
N GLN A 121 -13.50 -15.27 -31.83
CA GLN A 121 -14.00 -14.73 -33.10
C GLN A 121 -12.96 -14.72 -34.23
N VAL A 122 -11.68 -14.67 -33.88
CA VAL A 122 -10.55 -14.63 -34.83
C VAL A 122 -9.88 -16.01 -34.96
N ASP A 123 -10.43 -17.04 -34.32
CA ASP A 123 -9.91 -18.41 -34.30
C ASP A 123 -8.45 -18.49 -33.80
N ILE A 124 -8.13 -17.74 -32.74
CA ILE A 124 -6.83 -17.83 -32.05
C ILE A 124 -6.74 -19.18 -31.32
N PRO A 125 -5.67 -19.97 -31.54
CA PRO A 125 -5.50 -21.26 -30.88
C PRO A 125 -5.51 -21.13 -29.35
N ALA A 126 -6.14 -22.08 -28.66
CA ALA A 126 -6.22 -22.09 -27.19
C ALA A 126 -4.84 -21.99 -26.48
N PRO A 127 -3.77 -22.68 -26.95
CA PRO A 127 -2.44 -22.52 -26.33
C PRO A 127 -1.92 -21.07 -26.36
N ALA A 128 -2.13 -20.35 -27.46
CA ALA A 128 -1.79 -18.94 -27.56
C ALA A 128 -2.63 -18.08 -26.59
N MET A 129 -3.92 -18.40 -26.43
CA MET A 129 -4.77 -17.72 -25.45
C MET A 129 -4.32 -17.98 -23.99
N TYR A 130 -3.78 -19.15 -23.67
CA TYR A 130 -3.25 -19.41 -22.32
C TYR A 130 -2.01 -18.56 -22.02
N GLU A 131 -1.08 -18.48 -22.97
CA GLU A 131 0.09 -17.60 -22.85
C GLU A 131 -0.32 -16.12 -22.75
N LEU A 132 -1.36 -15.72 -23.48
CA LEU A 132 -1.92 -14.37 -23.38
C LEU A 132 -2.45 -14.07 -21.97
N ALA A 133 -3.12 -15.05 -21.33
CA ALA A 133 -3.61 -14.90 -19.97
C ALA A 133 -2.47 -14.73 -18.97
N GLU A 134 -1.40 -15.53 -19.09
CA GLU A 134 -0.20 -15.43 -18.26
C GLU A 134 0.47 -14.07 -18.39
N SER A 135 0.69 -13.61 -19.63
CA SER A 135 1.22 -12.27 -19.94
C SER A 135 0.32 -11.15 -19.37
N GLY A 136 -1.00 -11.36 -19.36
CA GLY A 136 -1.95 -10.44 -18.74
C GLY A 136 -1.79 -10.32 -17.22
N PHE A 137 -1.48 -11.41 -16.52
CA PHE A 137 -1.18 -11.38 -15.09
C PHE A 137 0.15 -10.70 -14.80
N GLU A 138 1.19 -10.96 -15.58
CA GLU A 138 2.47 -10.26 -15.45
C GLU A 138 2.31 -8.75 -15.67
N TYR A 139 1.51 -8.35 -16.65
CA TYR A 139 1.19 -6.94 -16.87
C TYR A 139 0.46 -6.32 -15.69
N LEU A 140 -0.54 -7.03 -15.13
CA LEU A 140 -1.26 -6.60 -13.94
C LEU A 140 -0.34 -6.41 -12.74
N ASP A 141 0.60 -7.33 -12.52
CA ASP A 141 1.56 -7.23 -11.43
C ASP A 141 2.44 -5.98 -11.58
N GLY A 142 2.82 -5.64 -12.82
CA GLY A 142 3.48 -4.37 -13.13
C GLY A 142 2.64 -3.14 -12.78
N LEU A 143 1.32 -3.15 -13.07
CA LEU A 143 0.40 -2.06 -12.70
C LEU A 143 0.33 -1.90 -11.18
N VAL A 144 0.17 -3.03 -10.48
CA VAL A 144 0.11 -3.07 -9.01
C VAL A 144 1.40 -2.54 -8.40
N GLU A 145 2.56 -2.92 -8.91
CA GLU A 145 3.86 -2.45 -8.42
C GLU A 145 3.96 -0.91 -8.49
N GLN A 146 3.53 -0.30 -9.60
CA GLN A 146 3.52 1.16 -9.73
C GLN A 146 2.58 1.82 -8.72
N SER A 147 1.41 1.25 -8.47
CA SER A 147 0.50 1.75 -7.43
C SER A 147 1.05 1.56 -6.01
N VAL A 148 1.70 0.43 -5.71
CA VAL A 148 2.39 0.21 -4.42
C VAL A 148 3.44 1.29 -4.20
N ARG A 149 4.25 1.59 -5.22
CA ARG A 149 5.28 2.64 -5.16
C ARG A 149 4.65 4.01 -4.89
N GLY A 150 3.60 4.38 -5.62
CA GLY A 150 2.88 5.64 -5.40
C GLY A 150 2.30 5.76 -3.98
N TYR A 151 1.73 4.66 -3.46
CA TYR A 151 1.22 4.59 -2.09
C TYR A 151 2.34 4.78 -1.06
N ALA A 152 3.46 4.07 -1.22
CA ALA A 152 4.61 4.17 -0.34
C ALA A 152 5.21 5.59 -0.33
N GLU A 153 5.31 6.25 -1.49
CA GLU A 153 5.71 7.65 -1.60
C GLU A 153 4.78 8.58 -0.82
N ALA A 154 3.46 8.39 -0.95
CA ALA A 154 2.47 9.19 -0.22
C ALA A 154 2.54 8.95 1.31
N ALA A 155 2.73 7.70 1.74
CA ALA A 155 2.91 7.35 3.15
C ALA A 155 4.20 7.95 3.73
N ALA A 156 5.32 7.89 2.98
CA ALA A 156 6.58 8.48 3.38
C ALA A 156 6.50 10.01 3.51
N ARG A 157 5.82 10.68 2.56
CA ARG A 157 5.56 12.13 2.64
C ARG A 157 4.76 12.49 3.89
N ARG A 158 3.69 11.76 4.20
CA ARG A 158 2.91 11.95 5.45
C ARG A 158 3.76 11.81 6.71
N ALA A 159 4.55 10.75 6.79
CA ALA A 159 5.42 10.50 7.94
C ALA A 159 6.45 11.65 8.10
N SER A 160 7.00 12.13 6.98
CA SER A 160 7.97 13.22 6.97
C SER A 160 7.36 14.55 7.39
N GLU A 161 6.18 14.89 6.87
CA GLU A 161 5.43 16.10 7.28
C GLU A 161 5.03 16.03 8.75
N ARG A 162 4.57 14.87 9.24
CA ARG A 162 4.28 14.68 10.66
C ARG A 162 5.51 14.95 11.53
N LEU A 163 6.68 14.43 11.15
CA LEU A 163 7.93 14.69 11.87
C LEU A 163 8.36 16.16 11.80
N ARG A 164 8.15 16.82 10.65
CA ARG A 164 8.46 18.25 10.47
C ARG A 164 7.58 19.11 11.39
N LEU A 165 6.27 18.89 11.37
CA LEU A 165 5.31 19.57 12.25
C LEU A 165 5.61 19.28 13.72
N GLN A 166 6.01 18.06 14.05
CA GLN A 166 6.43 17.67 15.40
C GLN A 166 7.65 18.47 15.87
N ARG A 167 8.68 18.60 15.02
CA ARG A 167 9.89 19.40 15.33
C ARG A 167 9.56 20.87 15.53
N GLN A 168 8.75 21.45 14.64
CA GLN A 168 8.29 22.84 14.77
C GLN A 168 7.53 23.06 16.08
N LEU A 169 6.68 22.11 16.48
CA LEU A 169 5.98 22.19 17.77
C LEU A 169 6.94 22.14 18.96
N ILE A 170 7.94 21.26 18.93
CA ILE A 170 8.98 21.18 19.97
C ILE A 170 9.77 22.49 20.05
N GLU A 171 10.19 23.04 18.91
CA GLU A 171 10.93 24.31 18.86
C GLU A 171 10.11 25.44 19.49
N MET A 172 8.83 25.58 19.14
CA MET A 172 7.93 26.59 19.73
C MET A 172 7.74 26.38 21.25
N LEU A 173 7.64 25.14 21.72
CA LEU A 173 7.51 24.83 23.14
C LEU A 173 8.78 25.16 23.94
N LEU A 174 9.94 25.16 23.29
CA LEU A 174 11.24 25.46 23.90
C LEU A 174 11.62 26.95 23.83
N MET A 175 10.87 27.79 23.12
CA MET A 175 11.14 29.23 23.05
C MET A 175 10.83 29.92 24.38
N GLU A 176 11.80 30.70 24.88
CA GLU A 176 11.76 31.37 26.19
C GLU A 176 10.71 32.48 26.27
N HIS A 177 10.43 33.15 25.14
CA HIS A 177 9.31 34.08 24.98
C HIS A 177 8.25 33.46 24.07
N ARG A 178 7.18 32.93 24.68
CA ARG A 178 6.02 32.41 23.95
C ARG A 178 5.24 33.57 23.34
N VAL A 179 5.44 33.79 22.04
CA VAL A 179 4.67 34.77 21.24
C VAL A 179 3.27 34.23 20.90
N GLU A 180 3.11 32.92 20.87
CA GLU A 180 1.92 32.25 20.36
C GLU A 180 1.00 31.73 21.49
N SER A 181 -0.32 31.80 21.28
CA SER A 181 -1.30 31.42 22.31
C SER A 181 -1.28 29.91 22.59
N THR A 182 -1.63 29.52 23.83
CA THR A 182 -1.72 28.09 24.23
C THR A 182 -2.76 27.34 23.37
N ARG A 183 -3.81 28.03 22.94
CA ARG A 183 -4.83 27.48 22.03
C ARG A 183 -4.24 27.15 20.66
N THR A 184 -3.42 28.02 20.07
CA THR A 184 -2.77 27.76 18.78
C THR A 184 -1.81 26.56 18.85
N LEU A 185 -1.13 26.37 19.99
CA LEU A 185 -0.28 25.21 20.23
C LEU A 185 -1.10 23.92 20.35
N ALA A 186 -2.22 23.96 21.07
CA ALA A 186 -3.14 22.82 21.18
C ALA A 186 -3.73 22.44 19.82
N GLU A 187 -4.13 23.41 19.01
CA GLU A 187 -4.62 23.19 17.64
C GLU A 187 -3.54 22.54 16.75
N ARG A 188 -2.28 22.98 16.85
CA ARG A 188 -1.16 22.40 16.10
C ARG A 188 -0.78 21.00 16.59
N ALA A 189 -0.83 20.75 17.89
CA ALA A 189 -0.57 19.45 18.49
C ALA A 189 -1.67 18.43 18.10
N ALA A 190 -2.93 18.86 18.12
CA ALA A 190 -4.06 18.07 17.66
C ALA A 190 -3.92 17.63 16.20
N ARG A 191 -3.41 18.50 15.31
CA ARG A 191 -3.17 18.18 13.89
C ARG A 191 -2.20 17.01 13.64
N ILE A 192 -1.32 16.70 14.60
CA ILE A 192 -0.37 15.58 14.50
C ILE A 192 -0.71 14.44 15.47
N GLY A 193 -1.89 14.50 16.10
CA GLY A 193 -2.34 13.54 17.10
C GLY A 193 -1.44 13.51 18.33
N TRP A 194 -0.84 14.66 18.70
CA TRP A 194 -0.01 14.79 19.89
C TRP A 194 -0.81 15.51 20.98
N GLU A 195 -1.07 14.81 22.08
CA GLU A 195 -1.58 15.44 23.30
C GLU A 195 -0.47 16.28 23.97
N LEU A 196 -0.74 17.57 24.16
CA LEU A 196 0.23 18.49 24.74
C LEU A 196 0.44 18.14 26.23
N PRO A 197 1.66 17.79 26.68
CA PRO A 197 1.89 17.47 28.08
C PRO A 197 1.85 18.74 28.95
N GLU A 198 1.28 18.63 30.16
CA GLU A 198 1.24 19.72 31.14
C GLU A 198 2.63 20.15 31.62
N THR A 199 3.62 19.26 31.55
CA THR A 199 5.00 19.51 31.99
C THR A 199 5.99 19.00 30.95
N ILE A 200 6.98 19.82 30.61
CA ILE A 200 8.07 19.47 29.70
C ILE A 200 9.36 19.38 30.50
N ALA A 201 10.11 18.29 30.34
CA ALA A 201 11.43 18.11 30.91
C ALA A 201 12.47 18.04 29.79
N VAL A 202 13.48 18.92 29.84
CA VAL A 202 14.60 18.92 28.89
C VAL A 202 15.80 18.23 29.51
N GLY A 203 16.23 17.12 28.91
CA GLY A 203 17.46 16.42 29.30
C GLY A 203 18.63 16.87 28.44
N VAL A 204 19.61 17.57 29.01
CA VAL A 204 20.85 17.93 28.32
C VAL A 204 21.91 16.86 28.58
N LEU A 205 22.35 16.19 27.51
CA LEU A 205 23.46 15.24 27.55
C LEU A 205 24.75 15.95 27.14
N ILE A 206 25.60 16.25 28.11
CA ILE A 206 26.93 16.81 27.85
C ILE A 206 27.85 15.67 27.37
N ARG A 207 28.43 15.82 26.19
CA ARG A 207 29.43 14.88 25.66
C ARG A 207 30.75 15.06 26.43
N PRO A 208 31.27 14.03 27.13
CA PRO A 208 32.62 14.09 27.65
C PRO A 208 33.61 14.02 26.46
N PRO A 209 34.65 14.87 26.41
CA PRO A 209 35.69 14.75 25.40
C PRO A 209 36.37 13.37 25.49
N GLY A 210 36.64 12.74 24.34
CA GLY A 210 37.49 11.54 24.23
C GLY A 210 36.81 10.16 24.22
N ARG A 211 35.47 10.03 24.32
CA ARG A 211 34.80 8.71 24.17
C ARG A 211 34.03 8.58 22.86
N ARG A 212 34.36 7.55 22.07
CA ARG A 212 33.57 7.07 20.91
C ARG A 212 32.37 6.25 21.41
N TRP A 213 31.20 6.44 20.79
CA TRP A 213 29.99 5.68 21.10
C TRP A 213 30.10 4.25 20.53
N PRO A 214 29.72 3.20 21.28
CA PRO A 214 29.52 1.88 20.69
C PRO A 214 28.23 1.92 19.86
N ARG A 215 28.34 1.60 18.56
CA ARG A 215 27.20 1.57 17.61
C ARG A 215 25.95 0.99 18.26
N PRO A 216 24.76 1.62 18.11
CA PRO A 216 23.55 1.11 18.73
C PRO A 216 23.27 -0.30 18.20
N SER A 217 23.49 -1.31 19.03
CA SER A 217 22.97 -2.65 18.75
C SER A 217 21.47 -2.64 19.02
N ALA A 218 20.72 -3.38 18.23
CA ALA A 218 19.25 -3.41 18.18
C ALA A 218 18.52 -3.84 19.48
N ARG A 219 19.20 -3.88 20.63
CA ARG A 219 18.65 -4.30 21.93
C ARG A 219 18.42 -3.17 22.93
N ALA A 220 18.77 -1.92 22.63
CA ALA A 220 18.63 -0.80 23.55
C ALA A 220 17.23 -0.14 23.51
N SER A 221 16.17 -0.93 23.60
CA SER A 221 14.78 -0.46 23.58
C SER A 221 14.13 -0.64 24.95
N CYS A 222 14.70 -0.09 26.01
CA CYS A 222 14.00 0.08 27.30
C CYS A 222 14.77 1.00 28.23
N TRP A 223 14.63 2.32 28.03
CA TRP A 223 14.93 3.28 29.08
C TRP A 223 13.65 3.50 29.89
N ARG A 224 13.53 2.81 31.03
CA ARG A 224 12.41 3.00 31.97
C ARG A 224 12.68 4.25 32.81
N TRP A 225 12.07 5.37 32.44
CA TRP A 225 12.05 6.59 33.25
C TRP A 225 11.17 6.38 34.47
N ARG A 226 11.71 6.65 35.67
CA ARG A 226 10.94 6.68 36.92
C ARG A 226 10.77 8.15 37.32
N ALA A 227 9.59 8.72 37.05
CA ALA A 227 9.22 10.02 37.59
C ALA A 227 8.97 9.85 39.09
N SER A 228 9.79 10.49 39.93
CA SER A 228 9.53 10.61 41.36
C SER A 228 9.01 12.02 41.62
N SER A 229 7.69 12.17 41.77
CA SER A 229 7.10 13.40 42.29
C SER A 229 7.42 13.50 43.78
N ARG A 230 8.11 14.57 44.18
CA ARG A 230 8.02 15.09 45.54
C ARG A 230 7.82 16.59 45.44
N ALA A 231 6.75 17.04 46.06
CA ALA A 231 6.40 18.44 46.21
C ALA A 231 7.48 19.21 47.01
N SER A 232 7.42 20.52 46.79
CA SER A 232 7.91 21.65 47.57
C SER A 232 9.35 22.16 47.41
N SER A 233 9.36 23.49 47.22
CA SER A 233 10.35 24.53 47.55
C SER A 233 11.63 24.65 46.72
N SER A 234 11.59 25.64 45.82
CA SER A 234 12.64 26.64 45.57
C SER A 234 14.08 26.24 45.96
N ARG A 235 14.74 25.52 45.06
CA ARG A 235 16.18 25.63 44.78
C ARG A 235 16.52 24.78 43.57
N THR A 236 17.18 25.38 42.59
CA THR A 236 17.73 24.74 41.39
C THR A 236 18.47 23.46 41.79
N ARG A 237 17.89 22.30 41.47
CA ARG A 237 18.41 20.99 41.89
C ARG A 237 18.89 20.21 40.68
N THR A 238 20.20 20.22 40.46
CA THR A 238 20.87 19.39 39.46
C THR A 238 20.76 17.91 39.90
N ARG A 239 19.93 17.11 39.24
CA ARG A 239 19.84 15.66 39.51
C ARG A 239 20.78 14.90 38.58
N ARG A 240 21.74 14.19 39.18
CA ARG A 240 22.65 13.24 38.49
C ARG A 240 21.93 11.90 38.35
N ALA A 241 21.78 11.40 37.12
CA ALA A 241 21.28 10.05 36.89
C ALA A 241 22.37 9.02 37.25
N ALA A 242 22.13 8.21 38.28
CA ALA A 242 23.02 7.09 38.64
C ALA A 242 22.69 5.87 37.77
N ARG A 243 23.72 5.29 37.13
CA ARG A 243 23.62 4.01 36.42
C ARG A 243 23.56 2.87 37.44
N ARG A 244 22.57 1.98 37.35
CA ARG A 244 22.67 0.64 37.93
C ARG A 244 22.73 -0.38 36.78
N PRO A 245 23.63 -1.37 36.83
CA PRO A 245 23.57 -2.50 35.91
C PRO A 245 22.34 -3.35 36.27
N CYS A 246 21.59 -3.78 35.26
CA CYS A 246 20.57 -4.80 35.44
C CYS A 246 21.27 -6.15 35.58
N ASP A 247 21.01 -6.85 36.69
CA ASP A 247 21.31 -8.27 36.79
C ASP A 247 20.59 -9.01 35.66
N GLY A 248 21.37 -9.76 34.89
CA GLY A 248 20.87 -10.56 33.77
C GLY A 248 19.98 -11.71 34.25
N PRO A 249 19.08 -12.23 33.39
CA PRO A 249 18.25 -13.37 33.74
C PRO A 249 19.12 -14.63 33.92
N ARG A 250 18.89 -15.34 35.03
CA ARG A 250 19.45 -16.68 35.28
C ARG A 250 19.11 -17.61 34.11
N ARG A 251 20.14 -18.28 33.58
CA ARG A 251 20.01 -19.33 32.57
C ARG A 251 19.18 -20.49 33.15
N ALA A 252 18.06 -20.82 32.52
CA ALA A 252 17.43 -22.12 32.66
C ALA A 252 18.00 -23.06 31.58
N GLY A 253 18.47 -24.23 32.00
CA GLY A 253 19.04 -25.27 31.13
C GLY A 253 18.00 -25.98 30.25
N PRO A 254 18.46 -26.90 29.38
CA PRO A 254 17.69 -27.37 28.23
C PRO A 254 16.75 -28.53 28.59
N GLY A 255 15.44 -28.31 28.44
CA GLY A 255 14.41 -29.36 28.47
C GLY A 255 13.98 -29.74 27.05
N ARG A 256 14.22 -31.01 26.69
CA ARG A 256 13.93 -31.62 25.39
C ARG A 256 12.43 -31.82 25.13
N SER A 257 12.15 -32.02 23.84
CA SER A 257 11.12 -32.87 23.21
C SER A 257 9.74 -32.28 22.84
N ALA A 258 9.60 -32.03 21.53
CA ALA A 258 8.68 -32.69 20.59
C ALA A 258 7.18 -32.83 20.92
N ARG A 259 6.33 -32.23 20.06
CA ARG A 259 5.20 -32.84 19.31
C ARG A 259 4.52 -31.74 18.47
N ARG A 260 4.73 -31.72 17.15
CA ARG A 260 3.81 -32.22 16.10
C ARG A 260 2.35 -31.79 16.28
N SER A 261 1.96 -30.81 15.43
CA SER A 261 0.78 -30.79 14.54
C SER A 261 -0.58 -31.28 15.07
N ARG A 262 -1.61 -30.41 14.97
CA ARG A 262 -2.88 -30.76 14.32
C ARG A 262 -3.77 -29.52 14.13
N TRP A 263 -4.03 -29.21 12.87
CA TRP A 263 -5.11 -28.34 12.42
C TRP A 263 -6.47 -29.01 12.72
N PRO A 264 -7.54 -28.24 13.01
CA PRO A 264 -8.88 -28.79 13.16
C PRO A 264 -9.51 -29.08 11.78
N PRO A 265 -10.29 -30.17 11.62
CA PRO A 265 -10.97 -30.49 10.37
C PRO A 265 -12.26 -29.65 10.17
N PRO A 266 -12.72 -29.48 8.91
CA PRO A 266 -13.96 -28.77 8.60
C PRO A 266 -15.21 -29.63 8.88
N ARG A 267 -16.31 -28.95 9.26
CA ARG A 267 -17.63 -29.57 9.53
C ARG A 267 -18.32 -30.04 8.23
N PRO A 268 -19.05 -31.16 8.23
CA PRO A 268 -19.77 -31.65 7.05
C PRO A 268 -21.04 -30.84 6.75
N ARG A 269 -21.27 -30.63 5.45
CA ARG A 269 -22.50 -30.11 4.83
C ARG A 269 -23.63 -31.13 4.98
N CYS A 270 -24.78 -30.74 5.52
CA CYS A 270 -26.02 -31.50 5.38
C CYS A 270 -26.68 -31.20 4.03
N ALA A 271 -26.82 -32.24 3.21
CA ALA A 271 -27.70 -32.25 2.05
C ALA A 271 -29.09 -32.77 2.47
N GLY A 272 -30.14 -32.18 1.89
CA GLY A 272 -31.40 -32.87 1.62
C GLY A 272 -32.62 -32.46 2.46
N ARG A 273 -33.50 -31.67 1.85
CA ARG A 273 -34.90 -32.09 1.70
C ARG A 273 -35.53 -31.40 0.48
N ARG A 274 -35.74 -32.21 -0.55
CA ARG A 274 -36.76 -31.98 -1.58
C ARG A 274 -38.13 -32.00 -0.90
N ARG A 275 -38.99 -31.04 -1.21
CA ARG A 275 -40.44 -31.22 -1.22
C ARG A 275 -40.97 -30.65 -2.53
N ARG A 276 -41.42 -31.57 -3.40
CA ARG A 276 -42.45 -31.31 -4.41
C ARG A 276 -43.81 -31.49 -3.73
N SER A 277 -44.81 -30.83 -4.31
CA SER A 277 -46.27 -31.04 -4.28
C SER A 277 -47.06 -29.89 -3.63
N SER A 278 -47.45 -28.91 -4.45
CA SER A 278 -48.83 -28.66 -4.90
C SER A 278 -48.88 -27.34 -5.68
#